data_AF-A0A1V6Q4Z9-F1
#
_entry.id   AF-A0A1V6Q4Z9-F1
#
_cell.length_a   1.000
_cell.length_b   1.000
_cell.length_c   1.000
_cell.angle_alpha   90.00
_cell.angle_beta   90.00
_cell.angle_gamma   90.00
#
_symmetry.space_group_name_H-M   'P 1'
#
loop_
_entity.id
_entity.type
_entity.pdbx_description
1 polymer ?
#
loop_
_entity_poly.entity_id
_entity_poly.type
_entity_poly.pdbx_seq_one_letter_code
_entity_poly.pdbx_strand_id
1 'polypeptide(L)'
;MSTVGMSRNTQDQTAGKVASLYAGPGHASNSTSNVSDYVSYRFVLNHKVQTISSNGIPDSGSVAGLLFVPTLGPEDPCNNITASSVPSNVTRYEDVSEFGYSLIGLAPWVTAECSSSYLDAARKAGSHGLIFFQPSLNETELPPSSDDPKWTINDGDEWRMENDYPVYAIPGAAGATLIRDLSHFSDSANITAKSNSSEGFAVQPKSDRLFARVDIDTDSSGEMPSLWAFILAIAGTVLILSLLLVIIYRLVLRKRRDILLQRINDGQIDIEALTMTPLKAPREVVDKMPLYTYLEINPEEETTITRPTTPDDDATLNSGYNTAPSSPNQHQHLDDASPKKPEPAYIKPAEGEKEESQKAKYRLSHTQTTCAICIDDFVAGSSLMGALKYVEEIQKKKQSDVIRFLLRVRCWELRQLNAIHRASRPSRPDKARRLGYKAKQGYVIYRARVRRGGRKRPVPKGATYGKPTNHGVNQLKYQRALKSTAEERVGRRAANLRVLNSYWINQDSTYKYFEVICVDPQHKAIRRDARINWICAPVHKHRESRGLTATGKKSRGINKGHRYNNTKAGRRHTWKRQNTQSYWRYR
;
A
#
# COMPACT_ATOMS: atom_id res chain seq x y z
N MET A 1 -28.30 52.72 -25.99
CA MET A 1 -29.57 51.99 -25.96
C MET A 1 -29.30 50.56 -25.53
N SER A 2 -30.10 50.11 -24.57
CA SER A 2 -30.20 48.75 -24.00
C SER A 2 -29.20 48.38 -22.90
N THR A 3 -29.83 48.26 -21.73
CA THR A 3 -29.41 48.12 -20.34
C THR A 3 -29.49 46.67 -19.85
N VAL A 4 -28.57 46.31 -18.93
CA VAL A 4 -28.75 45.50 -17.69
C VAL A 4 -29.17 44.01 -17.85
N GLY A 5 -28.63 43.02 -17.12
CA GLY A 5 -27.97 43.09 -15.81
C GLY A 5 -27.03 41.93 -15.49
N MET A 6 -26.05 42.30 -14.65
CA MET A 6 -25.12 41.44 -13.93
C MET A 6 -25.87 40.69 -12.83
N SER A 7 -25.79 39.35 -12.82
CA SER A 7 -26.13 38.56 -11.64
C SER A 7 -25.02 38.74 -10.61
N ARG A 8 -25.29 39.58 -9.60
CA ARG A 8 -24.48 39.71 -8.39
C ARG A 8 -24.80 38.52 -7.49
N ASN A 9 -23.81 37.66 -7.26
CA ASN A 9 -23.73 36.84 -6.05
C ASN A 9 -23.56 37.80 -4.86
N THR A 10 -24.66 38.23 -4.26
CA THR A 10 -24.65 38.82 -2.91
C THR A 10 -24.72 37.67 -1.92
N GLN A 11 -23.54 37.26 -1.42
CA GLN A 11 -23.46 36.65 -0.10
C GLN A 11 -23.85 37.75 0.89
N ASP A 12 -25.12 37.81 1.28
CA ASP A 12 -25.53 38.60 2.42
C ASP A 12 -24.98 37.95 3.69
N GLN A 13 -24.04 38.65 4.31
CA GLN A 13 -23.46 38.33 5.60
C GLN A 13 -24.43 38.78 6.69
N THR A 14 -25.45 37.97 6.99
CA THR A 14 -26.23 38.09 8.23
C THR A 14 -25.76 37.02 9.20
N ALA A 15 -24.80 37.40 10.05
CA ALA A 15 -24.26 36.56 11.10
C ALA A 15 -25.24 36.47 12.28
N GLY A 16 -26.09 35.45 12.29
CA GLY A 16 -26.79 34.95 13.48
C GLY A 16 -26.01 33.77 14.08
N LYS A 17 -25.93 33.65 15.40
CA LYS A 17 -25.37 32.44 16.02
C LYS A 17 -26.23 31.24 15.62
N VAL A 18 -25.66 30.36 14.81
CA VAL A 18 -26.29 29.10 14.42
C VAL A 18 -26.04 28.09 15.52
N ALA A 19 -27.08 27.47 16.08
CA ALA A 19 -26.92 26.20 16.80
C ALA A 19 -27.28 25.06 15.88
N SER A 20 -26.34 24.14 15.65
CA SER A 20 -26.50 23.04 14.69
C SER A 20 -26.82 21.73 15.40
N LEU A 21 -27.98 21.16 15.06
CA LEU A 21 -28.32 19.77 15.37
C LEU A 21 -27.59 18.84 14.39
N TYR A 22 -27.03 17.74 14.88
CA TYR A 22 -26.52 16.65 14.05
C TYR A 22 -27.18 15.35 14.47
N ALA A 23 -27.75 14.66 13.51
CA ALA A 23 -28.36 13.35 13.65
C ALA A 23 -27.74 12.43 12.59
N GLY A 24 -26.81 11.55 12.98
CA GLY A 24 -26.20 10.56 12.08
C GLY A 24 -25.11 9.69 12.74
N PRO A 25 -24.70 8.55 12.12
CA PRO A 25 -23.64 7.63 12.59
C PRO A 25 -22.21 8.15 12.43
N GLY A 26 -21.96 9.44 12.64
CA GLY A 26 -20.65 10.04 12.43
C GLY A 26 -20.01 10.47 13.75
N HIS A 27 -18.78 10.05 14.03
CA HIS A 27 -17.97 10.78 15.01
C HIS A 27 -17.86 12.24 14.56
N ALA A 28 -18.32 13.16 15.41
CA ALA A 28 -18.09 14.59 15.25
C ALA A 28 -16.59 14.88 15.38
N SER A 29 -15.85 14.67 14.29
CA SER A 29 -14.53 15.24 14.12
C SER A 29 -14.68 16.71 13.73
N ASN A 30 -13.77 17.57 14.18
CA ASN A 30 -13.68 19.00 13.83
C ASN A 30 -13.57 19.30 12.31
N SER A 31 -13.83 18.33 11.43
CA SER A 31 -13.57 18.40 9.99
C SER A 31 -14.78 18.13 9.08
N THR A 32 -16.00 17.92 9.60
CA THR A 32 -17.23 17.94 8.77
C THR A 32 -17.71 19.38 8.56
N SER A 33 -16.88 20.18 7.88
CA SER A 33 -17.15 21.59 7.58
C SER A 33 -17.78 21.73 6.18
N ASN A 34 -19.07 22.03 6.13
CA ASN A 34 -19.65 22.83 5.05
C ASN A 34 -20.72 23.82 5.56
N VAL A 35 -20.74 24.07 6.88
CA VAL A 35 -21.36 25.26 7.47
C VAL A 35 -20.21 26.12 7.98
N SER A 36 -20.19 27.40 7.63
CA SER A 36 -19.12 28.35 7.93
C SER A 36 -18.82 28.47 9.44
N ASP A 37 -17.58 28.83 9.77
CA ASP A 37 -16.94 28.90 11.09
C ASP A 37 -17.58 29.88 12.13
N TYR A 38 -18.89 30.12 12.11
CA TYR A 38 -19.59 31.05 13.02
C TYR A 38 -20.70 30.38 13.87
N VAL A 39 -20.57 29.10 14.16
CA VAL A 39 -21.44 28.33 15.08
C VAL A 39 -20.95 28.55 16.51
N SER A 40 -21.74 29.21 17.37
CA SER A 40 -21.35 29.49 18.76
C SER A 40 -21.69 28.36 19.74
N TYR A 41 -22.68 27.53 19.40
CA TYR A 41 -23.19 26.44 20.23
C TYR A 41 -23.61 25.28 19.32
N ARG A 42 -23.37 24.04 19.71
CA ARG A 42 -23.68 22.85 18.90
C ARG A 42 -24.32 21.79 19.79
N PHE A 43 -25.55 21.41 19.47
CA PHE A 43 -26.28 20.38 20.20
C PHE A 43 -26.35 19.10 19.34
N VAL A 44 -25.59 18.07 19.71
CA VAL A 44 -25.40 16.88 18.84
C VAL A 44 -26.17 15.68 19.41
N LEU A 45 -26.99 15.05 18.57
CA LEU A 45 -27.71 13.81 18.88
C LEU A 45 -27.13 12.64 18.05
N ASN A 46 -26.02 12.08 18.52
CA ASN A 46 -25.39 10.94 17.86
C ASN A 46 -26.20 9.66 18.07
N HIS A 47 -26.63 9.00 16.99
CA HIS A 47 -27.39 7.74 17.02
C HIS A 47 -28.62 7.75 17.94
N LYS A 48 -29.25 8.92 18.11
CA LYS A 48 -30.43 9.10 18.97
C LYS A 48 -31.62 9.68 18.21
N VAL A 49 -31.58 9.66 16.88
CA VAL A 49 -32.65 10.16 16.03
C VAL A 49 -33.19 9.00 15.21
N GLN A 50 -34.50 8.79 15.27
CA GLN A 50 -35.20 7.71 14.59
C GLN A 50 -36.05 8.29 13.47
N THR A 51 -35.98 7.72 12.27
CA THR A 51 -36.89 8.10 11.17
C THR A 51 -38.23 7.37 11.35
N ILE A 52 -39.33 8.12 11.42
CA ILE A 52 -40.69 7.58 11.55
C ILE A 52 -41.41 7.60 10.20
N SER A 53 -41.21 8.65 9.40
CA SER A 53 -41.65 8.70 8.01
C SER A 53 -40.49 9.07 7.10
N SER A 54 -40.27 8.26 6.07
CA SER A 54 -39.27 8.48 5.03
C SER A 54 -39.81 9.22 3.81
N ASN A 55 -41.09 9.59 3.80
CA ASN A 55 -41.67 10.31 2.67
C ASN A 55 -41.04 11.71 2.56
N GLY A 56 -40.80 12.20 1.34
CA GLY A 56 -40.23 13.53 1.13
C GLY A 56 -38.72 13.69 1.42
N ILE A 57 -37.97 12.62 1.70
CA ILE A 57 -36.50 12.72 1.87
C ILE A 57 -35.86 13.11 0.53
N PRO A 58 -35.06 14.20 0.46
CA PRO A 58 -34.36 14.58 -0.76
C PRO A 58 -33.23 13.59 -1.10
N ASP A 59 -32.95 13.38 -2.39
CA ASP A 59 -31.89 12.49 -2.90
C ASP A 59 -30.49 12.76 -2.30
N SER A 60 -30.26 13.97 -1.79
CA SER A 60 -29.02 14.35 -1.11
C SER A 60 -28.80 13.64 0.24
N GLY A 61 -29.83 12.99 0.79
CA GLY A 61 -29.79 12.33 2.09
C GLY A 61 -29.78 13.29 3.30
N SER A 62 -29.70 14.60 3.10
CA SER A 62 -29.65 15.58 4.20
C SER A 62 -30.81 16.56 4.16
N VAL A 63 -31.51 16.73 5.29
CA VAL A 63 -32.56 17.73 5.49
C VAL A 63 -32.04 18.80 6.44
N ALA A 64 -32.13 20.07 6.06
CA ALA A 64 -31.59 21.17 6.87
C ALA A 64 -32.48 22.42 6.78
N GLY A 65 -32.59 23.17 7.87
CA GLY A 65 -33.46 24.34 7.93
C GLY A 65 -33.50 25.04 9.29
N LEU A 66 -34.13 26.22 9.33
CA LEU A 66 -34.44 26.93 10.58
C LEU A 66 -35.46 26.15 11.39
N LEU A 67 -35.17 25.98 12.68
CA LEU A 67 -36.03 25.26 13.60
C LEU A 67 -37.14 26.19 14.11
N PHE A 68 -38.39 25.73 14.05
CA PHE A 68 -39.54 26.46 14.58
C PHE A 68 -40.59 25.47 15.11
N VAL A 69 -41.56 25.96 15.87
CA VAL A 69 -42.71 25.14 16.29
C VAL A 69 -43.94 25.54 15.46
N PRO A 70 -44.61 24.59 14.77
CA PRO A 70 -45.83 24.88 14.02
C PRO A 70 -46.94 25.47 14.90
N THR A 71 -47.62 26.51 14.41
CA THR A 71 -48.72 27.15 15.13
C THR A 71 -50.02 26.40 14.87
N LEU A 72 -50.70 25.93 15.92
CA LEU A 72 -52.04 25.37 15.81
C LEU A 72 -53.10 26.48 15.76
N GLY A 73 -54.30 26.17 15.24
CA GLY A 73 -55.41 27.12 15.22
C GLY A 73 -55.83 27.52 16.65
N PRO A 74 -56.33 28.75 16.89
CA PRO A 74 -56.64 29.23 18.24
C PRO A 74 -57.72 28.40 18.95
N GLU A 75 -58.62 27.77 18.19
CA GLU A 75 -59.71 26.91 18.69
C GLU A 75 -59.30 25.44 18.89
N ASP A 76 -58.03 25.09 18.60
CA ASP A 76 -57.56 23.71 18.71
C ASP A 76 -57.34 23.31 20.19
N PRO A 77 -57.98 22.24 20.71
CA PRO A 77 -57.81 21.78 22.09
C PRO A 77 -56.37 21.43 22.44
N CYS A 78 -55.54 21.12 21.44
CA CYS A 78 -54.14 20.75 21.61
C CYS A 78 -53.25 21.89 22.10
N ASN A 79 -53.67 23.15 21.93
CA ASN A 79 -52.96 24.28 22.53
C ASN A 79 -52.94 24.20 24.06
N ASN A 80 -54.05 23.78 24.69
CA ASN A 80 -54.14 23.65 26.14
C ASN A 80 -53.40 22.38 26.64
N ILE A 81 -53.55 21.26 25.91
CA ILE A 81 -52.89 19.99 26.26
C ILE A 81 -51.36 20.11 26.19
N THR A 82 -50.84 20.79 25.16
CA THR A 82 -49.40 20.91 24.94
C THR A 82 -48.76 22.13 25.58
N ALA A 83 -49.54 22.97 26.28
CA ALA A 83 -49.06 24.17 26.96
C ALA A 83 -47.93 23.90 27.98
N SER A 84 -47.93 22.71 28.61
CA SER A 84 -46.87 22.30 29.54
C SER A 84 -45.52 22.07 28.86
N SER A 85 -45.55 21.65 27.58
CA SER A 85 -44.38 21.23 26.81
C SER A 85 -43.93 22.30 25.81
N VAL A 86 -44.85 23.17 25.36
CA VAL A 86 -44.61 24.25 24.41
C VAL A 86 -45.09 25.56 25.04
N PRO A 87 -44.18 26.39 25.57
CA PRO A 87 -44.52 27.72 26.06
C PRO A 87 -45.12 28.62 24.97
N SER A 88 -45.82 29.67 25.37
CA SER A 88 -46.37 30.68 24.45
C SER A 88 -45.27 31.46 23.72
N ASN A 89 -44.13 31.68 24.38
CA ASN A 89 -43.04 32.53 23.89
C ASN A 89 -42.00 31.69 23.14
N VAL A 90 -42.39 30.97 22.10
CA VAL A 90 -41.51 30.09 21.32
C VAL A 90 -41.49 30.54 19.87
N THR A 91 -40.35 30.44 19.19
CA THR A 91 -40.26 30.74 17.75
C THR A 91 -41.30 29.99 16.93
N ARG A 92 -42.22 30.75 16.33
CA ARG A 92 -43.26 30.27 15.41
C ARG A 92 -42.86 30.56 13.96
N TYR A 93 -43.71 30.15 13.02
CA TYR A 93 -43.52 30.40 11.60
C TYR A 93 -43.28 31.88 11.27
N GLU A 94 -44.01 32.78 11.93
CA GLU A 94 -43.88 34.24 11.73
C GLU A 94 -42.47 34.75 12.06
N ASP A 95 -41.82 34.17 13.09
CA ASP A 95 -40.46 34.54 13.52
C ASP A 95 -39.35 34.07 12.56
N VAL A 96 -39.65 33.17 11.61
CA VAL A 96 -38.66 32.53 10.72
C VAL A 96 -38.95 32.72 9.23
N SER A 97 -40.19 33.05 8.87
CA SER A 97 -40.64 33.16 7.48
C SER A 97 -39.92 34.25 6.67
N GLU A 98 -39.48 35.33 7.31
CA GLU A 98 -38.80 36.46 6.66
C GLU A 98 -37.42 36.09 6.09
N PHE A 99 -36.76 35.06 6.63
CA PHE A 99 -35.37 34.74 6.28
C PHE A 99 -35.22 33.88 5.00
N GLY A 100 -36.31 33.31 4.48
CA GLY A 100 -36.30 32.54 3.23
C GLY A 100 -35.47 31.24 3.25
N TYR A 101 -35.11 30.71 4.43
CA TYR A 101 -34.48 29.39 4.56
C TYR A 101 -35.54 28.28 4.60
N SER A 102 -35.13 27.04 4.26
CA SER A 102 -35.94 25.86 4.54
C SER A 102 -36.28 25.79 6.03
N LEU A 103 -37.47 25.28 6.35
CA LEU A 103 -37.98 25.25 7.73
C LEU A 103 -38.07 23.80 8.22
N ILE A 104 -37.75 23.57 9.49
CA ILE A 104 -37.91 22.28 10.16
C ILE A 104 -38.78 22.50 11.39
N GLY A 105 -39.90 21.79 11.46
CA GLY A 105 -40.80 21.83 12.60
C GLY A 105 -40.26 21.02 13.78
N LEU A 106 -40.54 21.47 14.99
CA LEU A 106 -40.37 20.71 16.23
C LEU A 106 -41.70 20.69 16.97
N ALA A 107 -42.21 19.52 17.33
CA ALA A 107 -43.49 19.38 18.01
C ALA A 107 -43.46 18.25 19.06
N PRO A 108 -44.27 18.35 20.13
CA PRO A 108 -44.44 17.26 21.09
C PRO A 108 -45.40 16.19 20.53
N TRP A 109 -45.07 14.92 20.77
CA TRP A 109 -45.96 13.78 20.52
C TRP A 109 -46.64 13.39 21.83
N VAL A 110 -47.89 13.82 22.01
CA VAL A 110 -48.63 13.62 23.29
C VAL A 110 -49.85 12.73 23.08
N THR A 111 -50.75 13.12 22.18
CA THR A 111 -51.94 12.36 21.78
C THR A 111 -51.98 12.28 20.26
N ALA A 112 -52.61 11.23 19.72
CA ALA A 112 -52.75 11.05 18.27
C ALA A 112 -53.41 12.25 17.59
N GLU A 113 -54.44 12.84 18.22
CA GLU A 113 -55.14 14.03 17.72
C GLU A 113 -54.21 15.24 17.63
N CYS A 114 -53.40 15.49 18.67
CA CYS A 114 -52.47 16.62 18.66
C CYS A 114 -51.32 16.42 17.69
N SER A 115 -50.79 15.20 17.57
CA SER A 115 -49.78 14.88 16.57
C SER A 115 -50.30 15.14 15.15
N SER A 116 -51.56 14.79 14.87
CA SER A 116 -52.23 15.09 13.61
C SER A 116 -52.35 16.60 13.35
N SER A 117 -52.82 17.37 14.34
CA SER A 117 -52.88 18.84 14.24
C SER A 117 -51.52 19.48 13.95
N TYR A 118 -50.44 19.00 14.58
CA TYR A 118 -49.09 19.48 14.34
C TYR A 118 -48.55 19.09 12.95
N LEU A 119 -48.88 17.91 12.45
CA LEU A 119 -48.56 17.49 11.07
C LEU A 119 -49.24 18.40 10.05
N ASP A 120 -50.53 18.69 10.25
CA ASP A 120 -51.29 19.60 9.40
C ASP A 120 -50.76 21.04 9.46
N ALA A 121 -50.42 21.52 10.66
CA ALA A 121 -49.83 22.84 10.85
C ALA A 121 -48.46 22.96 10.17
N ALA A 122 -47.61 21.93 10.28
CA ALA A 122 -46.31 21.88 9.62
C ALA A 122 -46.44 21.85 8.09
N ARG A 123 -47.45 21.14 7.56
CA ARG A 123 -47.78 21.09 6.14
C ARG A 123 -48.22 22.47 5.62
N LYS A 124 -49.13 23.14 6.33
CA LYS A 124 -49.57 24.51 6.00
C LYS A 124 -48.43 25.52 6.04
N ALA A 125 -47.45 25.32 6.92
CA ALA A 125 -46.26 26.17 7.04
C ALA A 125 -45.17 25.88 5.99
N GLY A 126 -45.30 24.85 5.16
CA GLY A 126 -44.29 24.48 4.15
C GLY A 126 -43.00 23.91 4.75
N SER A 127 -43.11 23.13 5.82
CA SER A 127 -41.95 22.53 6.49
C SER A 127 -41.27 21.49 5.60
N HIS A 128 -39.93 21.50 5.56
CA HIS A 128 -39.10 20.53 4.82
C HIS A 128 -38.75 19.29 5.66
N GLY A 129 -39.20 19.25 6.92
CA GLY A 129 -39.09 18.12 7.82
C GLY A 129 -39.78 18.42 9.15
N LEU A 130 -40.16 17.40 9.89
CA LEU A 130 -40.77 17.56 11.22
C LEU A 130 -40.08 16.63 12.22
N ILE A 131 -39.77 17.17 13.39
CA ILE A 131 -39.14 16.46 14.48
C ILE A 131 -40.15 16.36 15.64
N PHE A 132 -40.42 15.14 16.07
CA PHE A 132 -41.23 14.84 17.24
C PHE A 132 -40.37 14.46 18.45
N PHE A 133 -40.87 14.78 19.64
CA PHE A 133 -40.32 14.30 20.90
C PHE A 133 -41.45 13.97 21.86
N GLN A 134 -41.24 13.01 22.76
CA GLN A 134 -42.25 12.62 23.76
C GLN A 134 -41.94 13.31 25.10
N PRO A 135 -42.72 14.32 25.53
CA PRO A 135 -42.40 15.12 26.72
C PRO A 135 -42.58 14.38 28.05
N SER A 136 -43.38 13.30 28.08
CA SER A 136 -43.66 12.50 29.28
C SER A 136 -42.53 11.54 29.67
N LEU A 137 -41.56 11.32 28.79
CA LEU A 137 -40.44 10.42 29.01
C LEU A 137 -39.16 11.23 29.22
N ASN A 138 -38.62 11.18 30.45
CA ASN A 138 -37.27 11.67 30.76
C ASN A 138 -36.17 10.73 30.23
N GLU A 139 -36.49 9.94 29.19
CA GLU A 139 -35.57 9.01 28.59
C GLU A 139 -34.57 9.76 27.70
N THR A 140 -33.32 9.35 27.80
CA THR A 140 -32.24 9.83 26.91
C THR A 140 -31.87 8.79 25.86
N GLU A 141 -32.63 7.69 25.78
CA GLU A 141 -32.44 6.57 24.87
C GLU A 141 -33.00 6.86 23.48
N LEU A 142 -32.68 5.97 22.52
CA LEU A 142 -33.17 6.08 21.15
C LEU A 142 -34.71 5.91 21.14
N PRO A 143 -35.47 6.81 20.49
CA PRO A 143 -36.91 6.65 20.35
C PRO A 143 -37.29 5.33 19.68
N PRO A 144 -38.48 4.77 19.98
CA PRO A 144 -38.92 3.49 19.42
C PRO A 144 -38.99 3.52 17.90
N SER A 145 -38.82 2.35 17.26
CA SER A 145 -38.84 2.18 15.80
C SER A 145 -40.13 2.68 15.15
N SER A 146 -40.11 2.94 13.84
CA SER A 146 -41.26 3.43 13.06
C SER A 146 -42.54 2.60 13.20
N ASP A 147 -42.40 1.30 13.48
CA ASP A 147 -43.49 0.31 13.53
C ASP A 147 -44.06 0.13 14.94
N ASP A 148 -43.52 0.86 15.93
CA ASP A 148 -44.00 0.79 17.30
C ASP A 148 -45.41 1.40 17.42
N PRO A 149 -46.35 0.74 18.13
CA PRO A 149 -47.71 1.25 18.33
C PRO A 149 -47.76 2.63 18.99
N LYS A 150 -46.68 3.14 19.59
CA LYS A 150 -46.60 4.50 20.13
C LYS A 150 -46.72 5.60 19.06
N TRP A 151 -46.41 5.29 17.79
CA TRP A 151 -46.48 6.24 16.67
C TRP A 151 -47.80 6.15 15.88
N THR A 152 -48.76 5.35 16.34
CA THR A 152 -50.03 5.20 15.61
C THR A 152 -50.94 6.40 15.84
N ILE A 153 -51.52 6.86 14.75
CA ILE A 153 -52.66 7.77 14.71
C ILE A 153 -53.86 6.93 14.27
N ASN A 154 -55.08 7.28 14.68
CA ASN A 154 -56.32 6.55 14.35
C ASN A 154 -56.75 6.77 12.88
N ASP A 155 -55.79 6.76 11.96
CA ASP A 155 -55.95 7.05 10.52
C ASP A 155 -55.35 5.96 9.62
N GLY A 156 -54.85 4.86 10.19
CA GLY A 156 -54.27 3.75 9.42
C GLY A 156 -52.93 4.08 8.75
N ASP A 157 -52.12 4.97 9.35
CA ASP A 157 -50.82 5.44 8.83
C ASP A 157 -50.91 6.26 7.52
N GLU A 158 -52.11 6.73 7.14
CA GLU A 158 -52.31 7.60 5.98
C GLU A 158 -51.49 8.90 6.06
N TRP A 159 -51.33 9.46 7.26
CA TRP A 159 -50.49 10.65 7.49
C TRP A 159 -49.06 10.50 6.96
N ARG A 160 -48.50 9.28 6.92
CA ARG A 160 -47.13 9.06 6.42
C ARG A 160 -47.01 9.31 4.92
N MET A 161 -48.08 9.01 4.18
CA MET A 161 -48.16 9.18 2.73
C MET A 161 -48.64 10.57 2.33
N GLU A 162 -49.49 11.19 3.15
CA GLU A 162 -50.05 12.52 2.89
C GLU A 162 -49.02 13.65 3.07
N ASN A 163 -48.05 13.47 3.98
CA ASN A 163 -47.00 14.47 4.20
C ASN A 163 -45.85 14.33 3.20
N ASP A 164 -45.51 15.42 2.52
CA ASP A 164 -44.44 15.53 1.52
C ASP A 164 -43.06 15.83 2.13
N TYR A 165 -42.93 15.69 3.45
CA TYR A 165 -41.70 15.92 4.20
C TYR A 165 -41.43 14.77 5.19
N PRO A 166 -40.15 14.51 5.52
CA PRO A 166 -39.79 13.44 6.42
C PRO A 166 -40.07 13.79 7.88
N VAL A 167 -40.39 12.74 8.64
CA VAL A 167 -40.72 12.86 10.07
C VAL A 167 -39.75 12.05 10.90
N TYR A 168 -39.14 12.71 11.89
CA TYR A 168 -38.12 12.15 12.78
C TYR A 168 -38.60 12.17 14.22
N ALA A 169 -38.08 11.28 15.05
CA ALA A 169 -38.20 11.35 16.50
C ALA A 169 -36.85 11.51 17.17
N ILE A 170 -36.84 12.31 18.23
CA ILE A 170 -35.71 12.52 19.14
C ILE A 170 -36.12 12.21 20.59
N PRO A 171 -35.14 12.02 21.50
CA PRO A 171 -35.45 11.74 22.90
C PRO A 171 -36.18 12.92 23.55
N GLY A 172 -37.09 12.64 24.48
CA GLY A 172 -37.92 13.65 25.15
C GLY A 172 -37.10 14.78 25.78
N ALA A 173 -36.04 14.42 26.51
CA ALA A 173 -35.13 15.39 27.14
C ALA A 173 -34.43 16.33 26.12
N ALA A 174 -34.13 15.82 24.92
CA ALA A 174 -33.53 16.62 23.86
C ALA A 174 -34.54 17.60 23.27
N GLY A 175 -35.77 17.14 22.99
CA GLY A 175 -36.83 18.00 22.49
C GLY A 175 -37.22 19.10 23.48
N ALA A 176 -37.33 18.78 24.77
CA ALA A 176 -37.59 19.78 25.81
C ALA A 176 -36.49 20.85 25.89
N THR A 177 -35.23 20.45 25.73
CA THR A 177 -34.09 21.39 25.68
C THR A 177 -34.19 22.31 24.47
N LEU A 178 -34.50 21.76 23.29
CA LEU A 178 -34.65 22.54 22.06
C LEU A 178 -35.84 23.51 22.13
N ILE A 179 -36.98 23.10 22.68
CA ILE A 179 -38.13 24.00 22.87
C ILE A 179 -37.79 25.15 23.82
N ARG A 180 -37.08 24.87 24.92
CA ARG A 180 -36.61 25.92 25.82
C ARG A 180 -35.66 26.88 25.10
N ASP A 181 -34.74 26.37 24.30
CA ASP A 181 -33.81 27.22 23.56
C ASP A 181 -34.56 28.07 22.51
N LEU A 182 -35.52 27.50 21.78
CA LEU A 182 -36.42 28.23 20.87
C LEU A 182 -37.20 29.34 21.58
N SER A 183 -37.48 29.19 22.89
CA SER A 183 -38.18 30.23 23.65
C SER A 183 -37.35 31.48 23.92
N HIS A 184 -36.01 31.35 23.98
CA HIS A 184 -35.11 32.48 24.14
C HIS A 184 -34.97 33.33 22.87
N PHE A 185 -35.38 32.79 21.72
CA PHE A 185 -35.17 33.40 20.41
C PHE A 185 -36.48 33.82 19.72
N SER A 186 -37.62 33.92 20.43
CA SER A 186 -38.86 34.49 19.86
C SER A 186 -38.79 36.03 19.85
N ASP A 187 -39.12 36.66 18.72
CA ASP A 187 -39.06 38.13 18.58
C ASP A 187 -40.20 38.85 19.34
N SER A 188 -41.15 38.09 19.88
CA SER A 188 -42.24 38.60 20.72
C SER A 188 -41.75 39.29 22.01
N ALA A 189 -40.52 39.04 22.45
CA ALA A 189 -39.95 39.62 23.66
C ALA A 189 -39.42 41.07 23.51
N ASN A 190 -39.32 41.62 22.30
CA ASN A 190 -38.63 42.90 22.05
C ASN A 190 -39.50 44.01 21.40
N ILE A 191 -40.82 43.90 21.46
CA ILE A 191 -41.72 44.92 20.87
C ILE A 191 -42.03 46.11 21.82
N THR A 192 -41.51 46.13 23.05
CA THR A 192 -41.75 47.24 24.01
C THR A 192 -40.71 48.36 24.03
N ALA A 193 -39.77 48.42 23.07
CA ALA A 193 -38.79 49.50 22.99
C ALA A 193 -38.78 50.21 21.61
N LYS A 194 -39.95 50.67 21.14
CA LYS A 194 -40.00 51.76 20.16
C LYS A 194 -39.96 53.10 20.88
N SER A 195 -38.76 53.60 21.17
CA SER A 195 -38.55 55.02 21.44
C SER A 195 -38.14 55.73 20.16
N ASN A 196 -38.94 56.72 19.76
CA ASN A 196 -38.70 57.62 18.65
C ASN A 196 -37.30 58.26 18.73
N SER A 197 -36.42 57.97 17.78
CA SER A 197 -35.33 58.87 17.40
C SER A 197 -34.92 58.66 15.95
N SER A 198 -34.91 59.77 15.24
CA SER A 198 -34.57 59.99 13.84
C SER A 198 -33.16 59.51 13.44
N GLU A 199 -33.10 58.95 12.23
CA GLU A 199 -32.00 58.90 11.25
C GLU A 199 -30.56 58.70 11.75
N GLY A 200 -29.98 57.57 11.33
CA GLY A 200 -28.54 57.38 11.25
C GLY A 200 -28.10 56.01 11.75
N PHE A 201 -27.70 55.14 10.81
CA PHE A 201 -27.07 53.84 11.08
C PHE A 201 -28.02 52.77 11.65
N ALA A 202 -28.66 52.01 10.77
CA ALA A 202 -29.42 50.82 11.13
C ALA A 202 -28.49 49.78 11.79
N VAL A 203 -28.43 49.79 13.12
CA VAL A 203 -27.98 48.64 13.91
C VAL A 203 -29.04 47.56 13.73
N GLN A 204 -28.85 46.70 12.73
CA GLN A 204 -29.62 45.47 12.55
C GLN A 204 -29.45 44.64 13.85
N PRO A 205 -30.52 44.34 14.61
CA PRO A 205 -30.39 43.47 15.76
C PRO A 205 -29.99 42.08 15.26
N LYS A 206 -28.87 41.55 15.75
CA LYS A 206 -28.45 40.16 15.52
C LYS A 206 -29.54 39.23 16.07
N SER A 207 -30.39 38.69 15.21
CA SER A 207 -31.31 37.61 15.57
C SER A 207 -30.53 36.30 15.60
N ASP A 208 -30.19 35.83 16.79
CA ASP A 208 -29.67 34.49 16.99
C ASP A 208 -30.85 33.50 16.78
N ARG A 209 -30.68 32.47 15.94
CA ARG A 209 -31.74 31.51 15.58
C ARG A 209 -31.17 30.08 15.49
N LEU A 210 -32.02 29.10 15.81
CA LEU A 210 -31.64 27.68 15.81
C LEU A 210 -31.78 27.07 14.40
N PHE A 211 -30.81 26.25 13.99
CA PHE A 211 -30.78 25.62 12.67
C PHE A 211 -30.56 24.11 12.81
N ALA A 212 -31.51 23.31 12.34
CA ALA A 212 -31.42 21.86 12.39
C ALA A 212 -30.84 21.29 11.10
N ARG A 213 -30.03 20.23 11.23
CA ARG A 213 -29.56 19.40 10.12
C ARG A 213 -29.69 17.92 10.52
N VAL A 214 -30.36 17.15 9.68
CA VAL A 214 -30.55 15.71 9.82
C VAL A 214 -29.90 15.04 8.61
N ASP A 215 -28.84 14.27 8.84
CA ASP A 215 -28.11 13.55 7.79
C ASP A 215 -28.52 12.06 7.84
N ILE A 216 -29.21 11.59 6.81
CA ILE A 216 -29.59 10.19 6.64
C ILE A 216 -28.53 9.52 5.77
N ASP A 217 -27.76 8.60 6.34
CA ASP A 217 -26.87 7.74 5.55
C ASP A 217 -27.73 6.80 4.67
N THR A 218 -27.94 7.20 3.41
CA THR A 218 -28.42 6.32 2.33
C THR A 218 -27.38 5.28 1.90
N ASP A 219 -26.16 5.34 2.46
CA ASP A 219 -25.11 4.33 2.35
C ASP A 219 -25.34 3.10 3.26
N SER A 220 -26.59 2.85 3.66
CA SER A 220 -27.02 1.52 4.07
C SER A 220 -27.27 0.67 2.82
N SER A 221 -26.16 0.24 2.20
CA SER A 221 -26.16 -1.07 1.56
C SER A 221 -26.71 -2.06 2.59
N GLY A 222 -27.97 -2.45 2.41
CA GLY A 222 -28.78 -3.11 3.42
C GLY A 222 -27.98 -4.13 4.22
N GLU A 223 -27.90 -3.89 5.52
CA GLU A 223 -27.72 -4.94 6.50
C GLU A 223 -28.92 -5.88 6.38
N MET A 224 -28.84 -6.79 5.42
CA MET A 224 -29.54 -8.06 5.47
C MET A 224 -28.73 -8.97 6.39
N PRO A 225 -29.23 -9.33 7.58
CA PRO A 225 -28.63 -10.40 8.35
C PRO A 225 -28.96 -11.71 7.61
N SER A 226 -27.97 -12.43 7.05
CA SER A 226 -28.03 -13.91 6.86
C SER A 226 -27.10 -14.55 5.81
N LEU A 227 -26.19 -13.85 5.12
CA LEU A 227 -25.27 -14.54 4.18
C LEU A 227 -23.79 -14.40 4.51
N TRP A 228 -23.28 -13.18 4.71
CA TRP A 228 -21.85 -12.97 4.95
C TRP A 228 -21.39 -13.44 6.33
N ALA A 229 -22.22 -13.27 7.37
CA ALA A 229 -21.93 -13.83 8.69
C ALA A 229 -21.86 -15.37 8.65
N PHE A 230 -22.75 -16.02 7.90
CA PHE A 230 -22.69 -17.47 7.66
C PHE A 230 -21.45 -17.86 6.86
N ILE A 231 -21.10 -17.14 5.80
CA ILE A 231 -19.89 -17.41 5.00
C ILE A 231 -18.62 -17.23 5.83
N LEU A 232 -18.55 -16.21 6.67
CA LEU A 232 -17.40 -15.98 7.55
C LEU A 232 -17.35 -16.99 8.71
N ALA A 233 -18.49 -17.41 9.26
CA ALA A 233 -18.57 -18.48 10.24
C ALA A 233 -18.16 -19.83 9.64
N ILE A 234 -18.64 -20.18 8.43
CA ILE A 234 -18.26 -21.39 7.70
C ILE A 234 -16.78 -21.34 7.30
N ALA A 235 -16.27 -20.21 6.83
CA ALA A 235 -14.85 -20.05 6.54
C ALA A 235 -14.00 -20.20 7.80
N GLY A 236 -14.46 -19.67 8.94
CA GLY A 236 -13.83 -19.83 10.24
C GLY A 236 -13.80 -21.29 10.70
N THR A 237 -14.92 -22.02 10.62
CA THR A 237 -14.99 -23.43 11.02
C THR A 237 -14.17 -24.33 10.09
N VAL A 238 -14.14 -24.06 8.78
CA VAL A 238 -13.28 -24.78 7.82
C VAL A 238 -11.80 -24.53 8.11
N LEU A 239 -11.42 -23.30 8.48
CA LEU A 239 -10.03 -22.97 8.81
C LEU A 239 -9.60 -23.63 10.13
N ILE A 240 -10.49 -23.65 11.13
CA ILE A 240 -10.26 -24.34 12.42
C ILE A 240 -10.16 -25.85 12.22
N LEU A 241 -11.05 -26.46 11.44
CA LEU A 241 -11.01 -27.90 11.11
C LEU A 241 -9.74 -28.25 10.34
N SER A 242 -9.33 -27.44 9.37
CA SER A 242 -8.07 -27.59 8.63
C SER A 242 -6.85 -27.55 9.56
N LEU A 243 -6.81 -26.59 10.49
CA LEU A 243 -5.74 -26.49 11.49
C LEU A 243 -5.73 -27.70 12.43
N LEU A 244 -6.88 -28.15 12.91
CA LEU A 244 -7.00 -29.35 13.75
C LEU A 244 -6.53 -30.61 13.01
N LEU A 245 -6.89 -30.78 11.74
CA LEU A 245 -6.46 -31.92 10.92
C LEU A 245 -4.94 -31.92 10.72
N VAL A 246 -4.33 -30.75 10.51
CA VAL A 246 -2.87 -30.61 10.42
C VAL A 246 -2.19 -30.90 11.76
N ILE A 247 -2.77 -30.47 12.88
CA ILE A 247 -2.24 -30.75 14.22
C ILE A 247 -2.34 -32.24 14.53
N ILE A 248 -3.49 -32.88 14.30
CA ILE A 248 -3.69 -34.33 14.48
C ILE A 248 -2.73 -35.10 13.57
N TYR A 249 -2.57 -34.70 12.30
CA TYR A 249 -1.63 -35.32 11.39
C TYR A 249 -0.19 -35.23 11.90
N ARG A 250 0.23 -34.07 12.44
CA ARG A 250 1.57 -33.92 13.04
C ARG A 250 1.74 -34.72 14.33
N LEU A 251 0.71 -34.85 15.15
CA LEU A 251 0.74 -35.67 16.36
C LEU A 251 0.78 -37.16 16.04
N VAL A 252 0.01 -37.62 15.04
CA VAL A 252 0.06 -39.00 14.55
C VAL A 252 1.43 -39.31 13.93
N LEU A 253 1.99 -38.39 13.14
CA LEU A 253 3.34 -38.55 12.61
C LEU A 253 4.41 -38.59 13.71
N ARG A 254 4.30 -37.75 14.74
CA ARG A 254 5.20 -37.81 15.91
C ARG A 254 5.06 -39.15 16.63
N LYS A 255 3.83 -39.54 16.99
CA LYS A 255 3.58 -40.80 17.70
C LYS A 255 4.02 -42.02 16.89
N ARG A 256 3.84 -42.02 15.55
CA ARG A 256 4.34 -43.07 14.68
C ARG A 256 5.87 -43.11 14.65
N ARG A 257 6.54 -41.95 14.67
CA ARG A 257 8.01 -41.90 14.76
C ARG A 257 8.50 -42.37 16.11
N ASP A 258 7.83 -42.00 17.20
CA ASP A 258 8.20 -42.43 18.56
C ASP A 258 8.02 -43.95 18.73
N ILE A 259 6.93 -44.53 18.20
CA ILE A 259 6.70 -45.97 18.17
C ILE A 259 7.75 -46.69 17.29
N LEU A 260 8.16 -46.09 16.17
CA LEU A 260 9.15 -46.67 15.27
C LEU A 260 10.56 -46.59 15.87
N LEU A 261 10.88 -45.51 16.59
CA LEU A 261 12.11 -45.36 17.37
C LEU A 261 12.16 -46.32 18.55
N GLN A 262 11.05 -46.53 19.26
CA GLN A 262 10.96 -47.56 20.30
C GLN A 262 11.17 -48.95 19.70
N ARG A 263 10.53 -49.28 18.57
CA ARG A 263 10.75 -50.60 17.91
C ARG A 263 12.17 -50.79 17.37
N ILE A 264 12.86 -49.71 16.99
CA ILE A 264 14.27 -49.76 16.61
C ILE A 264 15.15 -49.98 17.84
N ASN A 265 14.91 -49.26 18.94
CA ASN A 265 15.65 -49.43 20.19
C ASN A 265 15.39 -50.79 20.86
N ASP A 266 14.18 -51.33 20.71
CA ASP A 266 13.80 -52.67 21.17
C ASP A 266 14.28 -53.78 20.21
N GLY A 267 15.01 -53.43 19.14
CA GLY A 267 15.63 -54.39 18.21
C GLY A 267 14.64 -55.20 17.35
N GLN A 268 13.35 -54.80 17.30
CA GLN A 268 12.31 -55.53 16.58
C GLN A 268 12.30 -55.27 15.06
N ILE A 269 13.07 -54.29 14.56
CA ILE A 269 13.14 -53.94 13.14
C ILE A 269 14.61 -53.89 12.70
N ASP A 270 15.04 -54.93 11.99
CA ASP A 270 16.36 -54.98 11.34
C ASP A 270 16.40 -53.99 10.16
N ILE A 271 17.18 -52.92 10.32
CA ILE A 271 17.35 -51.85 9.34
C ILE A 271 18.05 -52.39 8.07
N GLU A 272 18.81 -53.47 8.18
CA GLU A 272 19.50 -54.13 7.05
C GLU A 272 18.56 -54.87 6.09
N ALA A 273 17.36 -55.26 6.54
CA ALA A 273 16.40 -55.97 5.69
C ALA A 273 15.62 -55.05 4.72
N LEU A 274 15.52 -53.75 5.05
CA LEU A 274 14.76 -52.77 4.25
C LEU A 274 15.65 -51.95 3.30
N THR A 275 16.95 -51.95 3.50
CA THR A 275 17.92 -51.34 2.58
C THR A 275 19.03 -52.33 2.28
N MET A 276 18.80 -53.22 1.33
CA MET A 276 19.76 -53.62 0.30
C MET A 276 19.21 -54.85 -0.44
N THR A 277 18.88 -54.69 -1.71
CA THR A 277 19.11 -55.80 -2.65
C THR A 277 20.64 -55.95 -2.75
N PRO A 278 21.24 -57.06 -2.28
CA PRO A 278 22.68 -57.24 -2.39
C PRO A 278 23.03 -57.43 -3.87
N LEU A 279 23.60 -56.40 -4.49
CA LEU A 279 24.31 -56.53 -5.76
C LEU A 279 25.56 -57.38 -5.50
N LYS A 280 25.49 -58.67 -5.85
CA LYS A 280 26.65 -59.56 -5.86
C LYS A 280 27.60 -59.09 -6.97
N ALA A 281 28.73 -58.48 -6.59
CA ALA A 281 29.81 -58.16 -7.51
C ALA A 281 30.66 -59.43 -7.77
N PRO A 282 31.03 -59.72 -9.03
CA PRO A 282 31.94 -60.84 -9.35
C PRO A 282 33.30 -60.64 -8.66
N ARG A 283 33.86 -61.71 -8.09
CA ARG A 283 35.17 -61.69 -7.40
C ARG A 283 36.30 -61.10 -8.25
N GLU A 284 36.27 -61.31 -9.56
CA GLU A 284 37.25 -60.77 -10.52
C GLU A 284 37.33 -59.24 -10.57
N VAL A 285 36.27 -58.53 -10.12
CA VAL A 285 36.24 -57.07 -10.04
C VAL A 285 36.75 -56.59 -8.69
N VAL A 286 36.49 -57.35 -7.61
CA VAL A 286 36.92 -57.03 -6.25
C VAL A 286 38.44 -57.20 -6.12
N ASP A 287 39.02 -58.23 -6.75
CA ASP A 287 40.47 -58.48 -6.72
C ASP A 287 41.28 -57.43 -7.52
N LYS A 288 40.61 -56.63 -8.37
CA LYS A 288 41.24 -55.52 -9.13
C LYS A 288 41.16 -54.17 -8.41
N MET A 289 40.46 -54.08 -7.27
CA MET A 289 40.38 -52.85 -6.52
C MET A 289 41.65 -52.66 -5.68
N PRO A 290 42.33 -51.51 -5.76
CA PRO A 290 43.54 -51.28 -4.97
C PRO A 290 43.18 -51.21 -3.48
N LEU A 291 43.78 -52.09 -2.69
CA LEU A 291 43.71 -52.08 -1.24
C LEU A 291 44.47 -50.86 -0.70
N TYR A 292 43.74 -49.94 -0.08
CA TYR A 292 44.33 -48.87 0.73
C TYR A 292 44.28 -49.31 2.20
N THR A 293 45.43 -49.64 2.76
CA THR A 293 45.59 -49.80 4.21
C THR A 293 45.72 -48.42 4.84
N TYR A 294 44.77 -48.06 5.68
CA TYR A 294 44.88 -46.87 6.52
C TYR A 294 45.83 -47.20 7.68
N LEU A 295 46.89 -46.41 7.82
CA LEU A 295 47.76 -46.47 8.99
C LEU A 295 46.94 -46.04 10.21
N GLU A 296 46.88 -46.90 11.22
CA GLU A 296 46.29 -46.60 12.52
C GLU A 296 46.98 -45.37 13.11
N ILE A 297 46.20 -44.32 13.34
CA ILE A 297 46.65 -43.15 14.08
C ILE A 297 46.58 -43.54 15.55
N ASN A 298 47.73 -43.97 16.10
CA ASN A 298 47.89 -44.18 17.53
C ASN A 298 47.90 -42.80 18.22
N PRO A 299 46.99 -42.51 19.16
CA PRO A 299 47.03 -41.26 19.90
C PRO A 299 48.21 -41.30 20.88
N GLU A 300 49.19 -40.40 20.71
CA GLU A 300 50.34 -40.30 21.62
C GLU A 300 49.92 -39.76 22.99
N GLU A 301 50.39 -40.45 24.04
CA GLU A 301 50.21 -40.12 25.45
C GLU A 301 51.06 -38.92 25.88
N GLU A 302 50.50 -38.15 26.83
CA GLU A 302 51.16 -37.03 27.50
C GLU A 302 52.43 -37.46 28.24
N THR A 303 53.55 -36.77 28.04
CA THR A 303 54.70 -36.86 28.95
C THR A 303 55.16 -35.52 29.48
N THR A 304 55.40 -35.56 30.79
CA THR A 304 55.67 -34.49 31.74
C THR A 304 57.08 -33.90 31.62
N ILE A 305 57.17 -32.61 31.95
CA ILE A 305 58.36 -31.74 31.95
C ILE A 305 59.54 -32.28 32.76
N THR A 306 60.78 -32.12 32.24
CA THR A 306 61.95 -31.76 33.08
C THR A 306 63.01 -30.97 32.27
N ARG A 307 63.53 -29.88 32.87
CA ARG A 307 64.62 -28.99 32.38
C ARG A 307 65.99 -29.70 32.45
N PRO A 308 66.99 -29.36 31.61
CA PRO A 308 68.02 -28.43 32.10
C PRO A 308 68.78 -27.54 31.06
N THR A 309 69.22 -26.39 31.57
CA THR A 309 70.45 -25.57 31.32
C THR A 309 71.02 -25.30 29.91
N THR A 310 71.18 -24.00 29.62
CA THR A 310 72.05 -23.31 28.63
C THR A 310 73.55 -23.61 28.85
N PRO A 311 74.45 -23.47 27.84
CA PRO A 311 75.13 -22.18 27.50
C PRO A 311 75.33 -21.94 25.98
N ASP A 312 75.18 -20.73 25.44
CA ASP A 312 76.19 -19.66 25.21
C ASP A 312 76.53 -19.55 23.70
N ASP A 313 76.58 -18.28 23.25
CA ASP A 313 77.38 -17.66 22.18
C ASP A 313 77.19 -18.15 20.71
N ASP A 314 77.26 -17.35 19.65
CA ASP A 314 77.73 -15.98 19.51
C ASP A 314 77.16 -15.35 18.22
N ALA A 315 77.25 -14.02 18.15
CA ALA A 315 76.75 -13.17 17.09
C ALA A 315 77.55 -13.23 15.78
N THR A 316 76.93 -12.87 14.65
CA THR A 316 77.34 -11.79 13.70
C THR A 316 76.56 -11.91 12.38
N LEU A 317 75.74 -10.94 11.97
CA LEU A 317 75.99 -9.63 11.36
C LEU A 317 76.21 -9.66 9.83
N ASN A 318 75.21 -9.08 9.15
CA ASN A 318 75.29 -8.23 7.96
C ASN A 318 75.31 -8.80 6.52
N SER A 319 74.26 -8.36 5.82
CA SER A 319 74.31 -7.41 4.68
C SER A 319 74.51 -7.97 3.28
N GLY A 320 73.65 -7.50 2.38
CA GLY A 320 74.10 -7.13 1.04
C GLY A 320 73.22 -7.60 -0.10
N TYR A 321 72.30 -6.73 -0.50
CA TYR A 321 71.65 -6.70 -1.81
C TYR A 321 72.66 -6.81 -2.96
N ASN A 322 72.30 -7.47 -4.07
CA ASN A 322 72.05 -6.82 -5.37
C ASN A 322 72.13 -7.75 -6.61
N THR A 323 71.07 -7.68 -7.42
CA THR A 323 71.06 -7.40 -8.88
C THR A 323 71.50 -8.48 -9.89
N ALA A 324 70.58 -8.74 -10.83
CA ALA A 324 70.75 -9.46 -12.10
C ALA A 324 71.78 -8.81 -13.05
N PRO A 325 72.18 -9.45 -14.16
CA PRO A 325 71.63 -9.01 -15.45
C PRO A 325 71.56 -10.05 -16.63
N SER A 326 70.50 -9.90 -17.45
CA SER A 326 70.34 -10.01 -18.93
C SER A 326 71.11 -11.00 -19.87
N SER A 327 70.30 -11.82 -20.61
CA SER A 327 70.21 -12.02 -22.10
C SER A 327 71.39 -12.62 -22.94
N PRO A 328 71.22 -13.04 -24.23
CA PRO A 328 70.08 -13.60 -25.02
C PRO A 328 70.43 -14.73 -26.07
N ASN A 329 69.40 -15.19 -26.82
CA ASN A 329 69.36 -15.77 -28.20
C ASN A 329 69.74 -17.24 -28.50
N GLN A 330 68.80 -18.01 -29.09
CA GLN A 330 68.92 -18.58 -30.46
C GLN A 330 67.60 -19.14 -31.02
N HIS A 331 67.42 -19.01 -32.35
CA HIS A 331 66.31 -19.49 -33.18
C HIS A 331 66.45 -20.97 -33.58
N GLN A 332 65.33 -21.69 -33.80
CA GLN A 332 65.15 -22.60 -34.96
C GLN A 332 63.69 -23.06 -35.20
N HIS A 333 63.51 -23.66 -36.38
CA HIS A 333 62.39 -23.76 -37.33
C HIS A 333 61.26 -24.79 -37.04
N LEU A 334 60.12 -24.53 -37.70
CA LEU A 334 58.84 -25.26 -37.98
C LEU A 334 58.68 -26.78 -37.77
N ASP A 335 57.47 -27.21 -37.33
CA ASP A 335 56.49 -27.99 -38.14
C ASP A 335 55.14 -28.23 -37.42
N ASP A 336 54.12 -28.57 -38.23
CA ASP A 336 52.67 -28.76 -37.97
C ASP A 336 52.25 -29.46 -36.67
N ALA A 337 51.23 -28.92 -35.98
CA ALA A 337 50.51 -29.62 -34.91
C ALA A 337 49.00 -29.30 -34.86
N SER A 338 48.19 -30.30 -35.18
CA SER A 338 46.78 -30.39 -34.77
C SER A 338 46.66 -30.41 -33.23
N PRO A 339 45.59 -29.86 -32.63
CA PRO A 339 45.54 -29.68 -31.18
C PRO A 339 45.24 -30.99 -30.44
N LYS A 340 46.26 -31.59 -29.82
CA LYS A 340 46.09 -32.59 -28.76
C LYS A 340 45.91 -31.89 -27.41
N LYS A 341 44.92 -32.37 -26.67
CA LYS A 341 44.51 -31.96 -25.33
C LYS A 341 45.66 -32.22 -24.32
N PRO A 342 46.16 -31.22 -23.56
CA PRO A 342 47.19 -31.47 -22.58
C PRO A 342 46.64 -32.19 -21.34
N GLU A 343 47.36 -33.22 -20.93
CA GLU A 343 47.20 -33.98 -19.69
C GLU A 343 47.56 -33.12 -18.47
N PRO A 344 46.90 -33.34 -17.31
CA PRO A 344 47.20 -32.59 -16.09
C PRO A 344 48.55 -33.02 -15.49
N ALA A 345 49.45 -32.06 -15.35
CA ALA A 345 50.72 -32.23 -14.64
C ALA A 345 50.49 -32.46 -13.14
N TYR A 346 51.09 -33.53 -12.63
CA TYR A 346 51.15 -33.87 -11.20
C TYR A 346 52.41 -33.22 -10.60
N ILE A 347 52.24 -32.35 -9.60
CA ILE A 347 53.34 -31.76 -8.84
C ILE A 347 53.48 -32.57 -7.54
N LYS A 348 54.64 -33.19 -7.33
CA LYS A 348 55.02 -33.82 -6.05
C LYS A 348 55.27 -32.73 -4.99
N PRO A 349 54.80 -32.87 -3.74
CA PRO A 349 55.24 -32.00 -2.66
C PRO A 349 56.64 -32.45 -2.18
N ALA A 350 57.56 -31.51 -2.09
CA ALA A 350 58.84 -31.68 -1.42
C ALA A 350 58.68 -31.38 0.08
N GLU A 351 59.31 -32.21 0.91
CA GLU A 351 59.47 -32.08 2.35
C GLU A 351 60.58 -31.07 2.68
N GLY A 352 60.46 -30.37 3.83
CA GLY A 352 61.59 -29.71 4.50
C GLY A 352 61.46 -28.21 4.81
N GLU A 353 60.98 -27.92 6.02
CA GLU A 353 61.36 -26.81 6.95
C GLU A 353 61.18 -25.33 6.52
N LYS A 354 60.15 -24.66 7.06
CA LYS A 354 60.08 -23.86 8.31
C LYS A 354 60.69 -22.45 8.17
N GLU A 355 59.82 -21.46 8.07
CA GLU A 355 59.91 -20.28 8.94
C GLU A 355 58.52 -19.76 9.30
N GLU A 356 58.40 -19.39 10.57
CA GLU A 356 57.17 -19.19 11.32
C GLU A 356 56.75 -17.71 11.35
N SER A 357 55.52 -17.48 11.81
CA SER A 357 54.93 -16.20 12.23
C SER A 357 54.16 -15.42 11.16
N GLN A 358 52.85 -15.63 11.14
CA GLN A 358 51.95 -14.59 11.64
C GLN A 358 50.55 -15.15 11.93
N LYS A 359 50.18 -15.05 13.20
CA LYS A 359 48.89 -15.41 13.79
C LYS A 359 47.70 -14.83 13.02
N ALA A 360 46.67 -15.68 12.94
CA ALA A 360 45.25 -15.36 13.04
C ALA A 360 44.68 -14.25 12.13
N LYS A 361 44.03 -14.64 11.02
CA LYS A 361 43.11 -13.72 10.31
C LYS A 361 41.77 -14.30 9.85
N TYR A 362 41.52 -15.61 10.00
CA TYR A 362 40.24 -16.20 9.62
C TYR A 362 39.84 -17.38 10.52
N ARG A 363 39.64 -17.11 11.81
CA ARG A 363 38.79 -17.98 12.64
C ARG A 363 37.52 -17.21 12.98
N LEU A 364 36.54 -17.30 12.08
CA LEU A 364 35.16 -16.95 12.43
C LEU A 364 34.64 -18.10 13.31
N SER A 365 34.63 -17.88 14.61
CA SER A 365 34.00 -18.73 15.62
C SER A 365 32.47 -18.63 15.51
N HIS A 366 31.89 -19.29 14.50
CA HIS A 366 30.54 -19.84 14.48
C HIS A 366 30.37 -20.58 13.14
N THR A 367 30.83 -21.82 13.09
CA THR A 367 30.49 -22.74 12.01
C THR A 367 29.02 -23.11 12.18
N GLN A 368 28.12 -22.42 11.49
CA GLN A 368 26.80 -22.99 11.19
C GLN A 368 27.06 -24.19 10.25
N THR A 369 27.12 -25.39 10.84
CA THR A 369 27.28 -26.65 10.10
C THR A 369 26.01 -27.05 9.38
N THR A 370 24.88 -26.36 9.60
CA THR A 370 23.57 -26.69 9.03
C THR A 370 22.97 -25.53 8.24
N CYS A 371 22.47 -25.84 7.03
CA CYS A 371 21.75 -24.89 6.19
C CYS A 371 20.42 -24.48 6.86
N ALA A 372 20.23 -23.23 7.29
CA ALA A 372 18.97 -22.76 7.92
C ALA A 372 17.70 -22.83 7.03
N ILE A 373 17.84 -23.21 5.76
CA ILE A 373 16.74 -23.39 4.79
C ILE A 373 16.45 -24.88 4.53
N CYS A 374 17.48 -25.73 4.61
CA CYS A 374 17.46 -27.13 4.20
C CYS A 374 17.61 -28.10 5.39
N ILE A 375 18.16 -27.64 6.51
CA ILE A 375 18.58 -28.40 7.70
C ILE A 375 19.69 -29.44 7.41
N ASP A 376 20.09 -29.65 6.16
CA ASP A 376 21.23 -30.51 5.81
C ASP A 376 22.58 -30.00 6.35
N ASP A 377 23.45 -30.96 6.68
CA ASP A 377 24.83 -30.74 7.10
C ASP A 377 25.70 -30.28 5.91
N PHE A 378 26.50 -29.24 6.14
CA PHE A 378 27.41 -28.69 5.15
C PHE A 378 28.62 -29.62 4.98
N VAL A 379 28.60 -30.44 3.93
CA VAL A 379 29.78 -31.21 3.48
C VAL A 379 30.49 -30.42 2.37
N ALA A 380 31.74 -30.05 2.61
CA ALA A 380 32.55 -29.34 1.63
C ALA A 380 32.70 -30.19 0.36
N GLY A 381 32.23 -29.68 -0.79
CA GLY A 381 32.30 -30.37 -2.08
C GLY A 381 31.04 -31.12 -2.53
N SER A 382 29.98 -31.21 -1.71
CA SER A 382 28.77 -31.99 -2.03
C SER A 382 27.55 -31.18 -2.50
N SER A 383 27.58 -29.85 -2.45
CA SER A 383 26.40 -29.04 -2.80
C SER A 383 26.11 -29.10 -4.31
N LEU A 384 25.06 -29.84 -4.70
CA LEU A 384 24.52 -29.91 -6.08
C LEU A 384 24.10 -28.54 -6.67
N MET A 385 24.02 -27.48 -5.85
CA MET A 385 23.56 -26.15 -6.24
C MET A 385 24.72 -25.13 -6.23
N GLY A 386 24.86 -24.34 -7.30
CA GLY A 386 25.89 -23.29 -7.36
C GLY A 386 25.58 -22.07 -6.49
N ALA A 387 26.62 -21.39 -5.97
CA ALA A 387 26.50 -20.23 -5.07
C ALA A 387 25.51 -19.13 -5.53
N LEU A 388 25.42 -18.86 -6.84
CA LEU A 388 24.49 -17.85 -7.38
C LEU A 388 23.02 -18.23 -7.20
N LYS A 389 22.71 -19.52 -7.11
CA LYS A 389 21.36 -20.03 -6.85
C LYS A 389 20.92 -19.70 -5.43
N TYR A 390 21.80 -19.88 -4.44
CA TYR A 390 21.54 -19.46 -3.06
C TYR A 390 21.29 -17.95 -2.96
N VAL A 391 22.13 -17.13 -3.62
CA VAL A 391 21.94 -15.67 -3.64
C VAL A 391 20.58 -15.30 -4.27
N GLU A 392 20.16 -16.00 -5.31
CA GLU A 392 18.82 -15.80 -5.89
C GLU A 392 17.71 -16.12 -4.90
N GLU A 393 17.74 -17.28 -4.24
CA GLU A 393 16.70 -17.68 -3.29
C GLU A 393 16.61 -16.74 -2.08
N ILE A 394 17.76 -16.29 -1.56
CA ILE A 394 17.85 -15.26 -0.52
C ILE A 394 17.16 -13.97 -1.00
N GLN A 395 17.43 -13.54 -2.24
CA GLN A 395 16.84 -12.33 -2.83
C GLN A 395 15.35 -12.46 -3.16
N LYS A 396 14.77 -13.66 -3.19
CA LYS A 396 13.32 -13.85 -3.28
C LYS A 396 12.65 -13.55 -1.94
N LYS A 397 13.26 -13.96 -0.81
CA LYS A 397 12.78 -13.71 0.55
C LYS A 397 13.13 -12.30 1.07
N LYS A 398 12.70 -11.24 0.37
CA LYS A 398 13.05 -9.83 0.70
C LYS A 398 12.50 -9.31 2.02
N GLN A 399 11.49 -9.98 2.58
CA GLN A 399 10.90 -9.65 3.87
C GLN A 399 11.64 -10.29 5.05
N SER A 400 12.61 -11.18 4.81
CA SER A 400 13.46 -11.72 5.88
C SER A 400 14.28 -10.61 6.55
N ASP A 401 14.55 -10.77 7.84
CA ASP A 401 15.24 -9.74 8.63
C ASP A 401 16.64 -9.44 8.10
N VAL A 402 17.37 -10.46 7.67
CA VAL A 402 18.69 -10.32 7.04
C VAL A 402 18.61 -9.40 5.80
N ILE A 403 17.68 -9.65 4.88
CA ILE A 403 17.59 -8.84 3.66
C ILE A 403 17.01 -7.47 3.95
N ARG A 404 16.06 -7.33 4.87
CA ARG A 404 15.54 -6.01 5.29
C ARG A 404 16.63 -5.17 5.93
N PHE A 405 17.48 -5.76 6.79
CA PHE A 405 18.63 -5.09 7.38
C PHE A 405 19.62 -4.63 6.29
N LEU A 406 20.03 -5.54 5.40
CA LEU A 406 20.94 -5.20 4.30
C LEU A 406 20.37 -4.12 3.36
N LEU A 407 19.07 -4.15 3.06
CA LEU A 407 18.41 -3.12 2.26
C LEU A 407 18.34 -1.77 2.98
N ARG A 408 18.15 -1.75 4.31
CA ARG A 408 18.17 -0.52 5.10
C ARG A 408 19.55 0.14 5.06
N VAL A 409 20.61 -0.61 5.34
CA VAL A 409 22.01 -0.11 5.31
C VAL A 409 22.37 0.38 3.90
N ARG A 410 22.08 -0.42 2.86
CA ARG A 410 22.31 -0.01 1.47
C ARG A 410 21.52 1.22 1.07
N CYS A 411 20.30 1.39 1.58
CA CYS A 411 19.48 2.55 1.27
C CYS A 411 20.08 3.82 1.88
N TRP A 412 20.61 3.73 3.10
CA TRP A 412 21.32 4.83 3.74
C TRP A 412 22.54 5.26 2.92
N GLU A 413 23.39 4.31 2.51
CA GLU A 413 24.56 4.60 1.65
C GLU A 413 24.15 5.29 0.33
N LEU A 414 23.15 4.73 -0.38
CA LEU A 414 22.69 5.26 -1.67
C LEU A 414 22.02 6.64 -1.58
N ARG A 415 21.56 7.05 -0.40
CA ARG A 415 21.01 8.40 -0.18
C ARG A 415 22.11 9.46 -0.17
N GLN A 416 23.26 9.14 0.43
CA GLN A 416 24.41 10.03 0.52
C GLN A 416 25.12 10.20 -0.83
N LEU A 417 25.04 9.19 -1.71
CA LEU A 417 25.65 9.24 -3.03
C LEU A 417 24.84 10.08 -4.04
N ASN A 418 25.54 10.55 -5.07
CA ASN A 418 24.95 11.28 -6.19
C ASN A 418 23.85 10.50 -6.90
N ALA A 419 22.89 11.23 -7.47
CA ALA A 419 21.70 10.66 -8.10
C ALA A 419 22.01 9.64 -9.21
N ILE A 420 23.12 9.85 -9.92
CA ILE A 420 23.70 8.91 -10.87
C ILE A 420 25.20 8.83 -10.56
N HIS A 421 25.69 7.65 -10.24
CA HIS A 421 27.11 7.41 -10.00
C HIS A 421 27.54 6.04 -10.54
N ARG A 422 28.82 5.90 -10.85
CA ARG A 422 29.41 4.63 -11.30
C ARG A 422 29.62 3.72 -10.09
N ALA A 423 29.22 2.45 -10.21
CA ALA A 423 29.55 1.41 -9.24
C ALA A 423 30.75 0.60 -9.73
N SER A 424 31.65 0.24 -8.81
CA SER A 424 32.82 -0.60 -9.12
C SER A 424 32.42 -2.03 -9.48
N ARG A 425 31.47 -2.61 -8.74
CA ARG A 425 30.94 -3.96 -8.93
C ARG A 425 29.41 -3.96 -8.80
N PRO A 426 28.72 -4.93 -9.42
CA PRO A 426 27.26 -5.07 -9.25
C PRO A 426 26.93 -5.46 -7.81
N SER A 427 25.92 -4.81 -7.22
CA SER A 427 25.45 -5.17 -5.87
C SER A 427 24.75 -6.53 -5.84
N ARG A 428 24.24 -6.96 -6.99
CA ARG A 428 23.56 -8.25 -7.18
C ARG A 428 24.18 -9.03 -8.35
N PRO A 429 25.26 -9.78 -8.10
CA PRO A 429 25.96 -10.52 -9.16
C PRO A 429 25.08 -11.60 -9.81
N ASP A 430 24.18 -12.24 -9.04
CA ASP A 430 23.17 -13.20 -9.52
C ASP A 430 22.32 -12.61 -10.65
N LYS A 431 21.74 -11.43 -10.39
CA LYS A 431 20.80 -10.78 -11.28
C LYS A 431 21.51 -10.13 -12.45
N ALA A 432 22.66 -9.51 -12.20
CA ALA A 432 23.48 -8.91 -13.24
C ALA A 432 23.87 -9.95 -14.30
N ARG A 433 24.39 -11.12 -13.88
CA ARG A 433 24.82 -12.19 -14.79
C ARG A 433 23.67 -12.72 -15.65
N ARG A 434 22.48 -12.90 -15.07
CA ARG A 434 21.27 -13.31 -15.81
C ARG A 434 20.86 -12.30 -16.88
N LEU A 435 21.16 -11.02 -16.66
CA LEU A 435 20.84 -9.94 -17.60
C LEU A 435 21.97 -9.65 -18.60
N GLY A 436 23.01 -10.48 -18.62
CA GLY A 436 24.10 -10.42 -19.59
C GLY A 436 25.38 -9.74 -19.09
N TYR A 437 25.47 -9.36 -17.82
CA TYR A 437 26.73 -8.85 -17.26
C TYR A 437 27.80 -9.96 -17.23
N LYS A 438 29.02 -9.60 -17.62
CA LYS A 438 30.22 -10.42 -17.45
C LYS A 438 31.30 -9.57 -16.78
N ALA A 439 32.04 -10.19 -15.86
CA ALA A 439 33.14 -9.55 -15.17
C ALA A 439 34.38 -9.53 -16.08
N LYS A 440 34.39 -8.62 -17.06
CA LYS A 440 35.52 -8.34 -17.95
C LYS A 440 35.53 -6.87 -18.35
N GLN A 441 36.65 -6.40 -18.88
CA GLN A 441 36.79 -5.03 -19.33
C GLN A 441 35.76 -4.67 -20.42
N GLY A 442 35.26 -3.43 -20.38
CA GLY A 442 34.22 -2.92 -21.25
C GLY A 442 32.78 -3.05 -20.71
N TYR A 443 32.56 -3.77 -19.59
CA TYR A 443 31.30 -3.70 -18.84
C TYR A 443 31.40 -2.67 -17.71
N VAL A 444 30.38 -1.83 -17.57
CA VAL A 444 30.29 -0.78 -16.54
C VAL A 444 28.92 -0.84 -15.89
N ILE A 445 28.87 -0.66 -14.56
CA ILE A 445 27.62 -0.55 -13.82
C ILE A 445 27.43 0.89 -13.35
N TYR A 446 26.24 1.44 -13.61
CA TYR A 446 25.80 2.72 -13.04
C TYR A 446 24.65 2.47 -12.07
N ARG A 447 24.68 3.15 -10.94
CA ARG A 447 23.56 3.23 -10.00
C ARG A 447 22.82 4.53 -10.28
N ALA A 448 21.50 4.45 -10.38
CA ALA A 448 20.63 5.59 -10.60
C ALA A 448 19.42 5.56 -9.68
N ARG A 449 19.09 6.70 -9.07
CA ARG A 449 17.85 6.89 -8.30
C ARG A 449 16.78 7.61 -9.12
N VAL A 450 15.55 7.14 -9.02
CA VAL A 450 14.37 7.72 -9.68
C VAL A 450 13.30 7.97 -8.63
N ARG A 451 12.74 9.18 -8.61
CA ARG A 451 11.69 9.56 -7.65
C ARG A 451 10.45 8.70 -7.86
N ARG A 452 9.85 8.25 -6.76
CA ARG A 452 8.59 7.50 -6.71
C ARG A 452 7.41 8.43 -6.94
N GLY A 453 6.26 7.84 -7.29
CA GLY A 453 4.99 8.54 -7.46
C GLY A 453 4.55 8.65 -8.93
N GLY A 454 3.46 9.40 -9.12
CA GLY A 454 2.95 9.76 -10.45
C GLY A 454 3.75 10.88 -11.09
N ARG A 455 3.28 11.35 -12.25
CA ARG A 455 3.88 12.50 -12.94
C ARG A 455 2.82 13.59 -13.04
N LYS A 456 2.98 14.64 -12.24
CA LYS A 456 2.16 15.86 -12.35
C LYS A 456 2.30 16.43 -13.77
N ARG A 457 1.18 16.85 -14.37
CA ARG A 457 1.23 17.59 -15.65
C ARG A 457 1.96 18.92 -15.42
N PRO A 458 2.93 19.29 -16.29
CA PRO A 458 3.60 20.58 -16.19
C PRO A 458 2.67 21.69 -16.71
N VAL A 459 1.74 22.13 -15.88
CA VAL A 459 0.84 23.27 -16.15
C VAL A 459 1.03 24.36 -15.11
N PRO A 460 1.19 25.64 -15.52
CA PRO A 460 1.25 26.76 -14.59
C PRO A 460 0.01 26.79 -13.69
N LYS A 461 0.21 26.93 -12.38
CA LYS A 461 -0.87 26.99 -11.36
C LYS A 461 -1.87 25.82 -11.37
N GLY A 462 -1.61 24.74 -12.10
CA GLY A 462 -2.61 23.67 -12.28
C GLY A 462 -3.71 24.00 -13.29
N ALA A 463 -3.66 25.14 -13.96
CA ALA A 463 -4.68 25.56 -14.91
C ALA A 463 -4.55 24.80 -16.23
N THR A 464 -5.61 24.10 -16.62
CA THR A 464 -5.74 23.38 -17.89
C THR A 464 -6.92 23.95 -18.67
N TYR A 465 -6.69 24.31 -19.93
CA TYR A 465 -7.74 24.81 -20.81
C TYR A 465 -8.33 23.70 -21.69
N GLY A 466 -9.54 23.92 -22.19
CA GLY A 466 -10.25 23.00 -23.07
C GLY A 466 -11.23 22.07 -22.35
N LYS A 467 -11.53 20.93 -22.96
CA LYS A 467 -12.57 19.99 -22.48
C LYS A 467 -12.26 19.44 -21.07
N PRO A 468 -13.28 19.24 -20.19
CA PRO A 468 -13.08 18.74 -18.82
C PRO A 468 -12.29 17.44 -18.70
N THR A 469 -12.40 16.53 -19.69
CA THR A 469 -11.62 15.27 -19.73
C THR A 469 -10.10 15.50 -19.67
N ASN A 470 -9.62 16.65 -20.14
CA ASN A 470 -8.21 17.00 -20.14
C ASN A 470 -7.77 17.78 -18.89
N HIS A 471 -8.64 18.01 -17.91
CA HIS A 471 -8.32 18.85 -16.75
C HIS A 471 -7.50 18.13 -15.66
N GLY A 472 -7.30 16.81 -15.76
CA GLY A 472 -6.53 16.05 -14.78
C GLY A 472 -5.04 16.48 -14.68
N VAL A 473 -4.59 16.87 -13.48
CA VAL A 473 -3.20 17.30 -13.22
C VAL A 473 -2.41 16.33 -12.34
N ASN A 474 -2.96 15.93 -11.18
CA ASN A 474 -2.21 15.23 -10.12
C ASN A 474 -2.20 13.71 -10.26
N GLN A 475 -3.31 13.10 -10.64
CA GLN A 475 -3.48 11.64 -10.65
C GLN A 475 -2.89 10.94 -11.90
N LEU A 476 -2.22 11.70 -12.78
CA LEU A 476 -1.61 11.16 -13.99
C LEU A 476 -0.45 10.20 -13.69
N LYS A 477 -0.47 9.06 -14.36
CA LYS A 477 0.59 8.04 -14.27
C LYS A 477 1.51 8.13 -15.49
N TYR A 478 2.81 7.97 -15.26
CA TYR A 478 3.76 8.00 -16.36
C TYR A 478 3.68 6.72 -17.18
N GLN A 479 3.63 6.84 -18.52
CA GLN A 479 3.50 5.70 -19.43
C GLN A 479 4.70 4.74 -19.38
N ARG A 480 5.89 5.24 -19.02
CA ARG A 480 7.11 4.41 -18.91
C ARG A 480 7.33 3.98 -17.47
N ALA A 481 7.83 2.76 -17.27
CA ALA A 481 8.26 2.29 -15.96
C ALA A 481 9.43 3.14 -15.42
N LEU A 482 9.49 3.36 -14.10
CA LEU A 482 10.60 4.09 -13.43
C LEU A 482 11.99 3.52 -13.77
N LYS A 483 12.07 2.20 -13.95
CA LYS A 483 13.28 1.49 -14.39
C LYS A 483 13.74 1.93 -15.80
N SER A 484 12.81 2.20 -16.71
CA SER A 484 13.11 2.72 -18.06
C SER A 484 13.63 4.16 -17.97
N THR A 485 13.06 4.98 -17.08
CA THR A 485 13.57 6.32 -16.80
C THR A 485 14.99 6.29 -16.23
N ALA A 486 15.32 5.31 -15.39
CA ALA A 486 16.69 5.12 -14.91
C ALA A 486 17.66 4.80 -16.05
N GLU A 487 17.29 3.88 -16.94
CA GLU A 487 18.07 3.54 -18.14
C GLU A 487 18.30 4.77 -19.02
N GLU A 488 17.26 5.57 -19.28
CA GLU A 488 17.34 6.79 -20.09
C GLU A 488 18.20 7.88 -19.45
N ARG A 489 18.11 8.06 -18.13
CA ARG A 489 18.96 9.02 -17.40
C ARG A 489 20.44 8.63 -17.47
N VAL A 490 20.76 7.34 -17.27
CA VAL A 490 22.13 6.83 -17.40
C VAL A 490 22.63 6.93 -18.84
N GLY A 491 21.80 6.57 -19.83
CA GLY A 491 22.15 6.66 -21.25
C GLY A 491 22.44 8.08 -21.71
N ARG A 492 21.78 9.09 -21.15
CA ARG A 492 22.11 10.51 -21.41
C ARG A 492 23.40 10.94 -20.70
N ARG A 493 23.62 10.50 -19.46
CA ARG A 493 24.83 10.85 -18.68
C ARG A 493 26.10 10.22 -19.26
N ALA A 494 26.00 8.99 -19.76
CA ALA A 494 27.09 8.21 -20.34
C ALA A 494 26.76 7.85 -21.81
N ALA A 495 26.66 8.88 -22.66
CA ALA A 495 26.21 8.75 -24.06
C ALA A 495 27.14 7.94 -24.97
N ASN A 496 28.43 7.87 -24.62
CA ASN A 496 29.41 7.02 -25.30
C ASN A 496 29.15 5.52 -25.09
N LEU A 497 28.55 5.14 -23.95
CA LEU A 497 28.24 3.76 -23.63
C LEU A 497 26.93 3.29 -24.28
N ARG A 498 26.68 1.99 -24.21
CA ARG A 498 25.43 1.35 -24.64
C ARG A 498 24.76 0.68 -23.46
N VAL A 499 23.51 1.04 -23.18
CA VAL A 499 22.72 0.40 -22.12
C VAL A 499 22.32 -1.00 -22.57
N LEU A 500 22.77 -2.03 -21.86
CA LEU A 500 22.41 -3.42 -22.11
C LEU A 500 21.06 -3.76 -21.45
N ASN A 501 21.00 -3.60 -20.13
CA ASN A 501 19.81 -3.89 -19.32
C ASN A 501 19.91 -3.19 -17.96
N SER A 502 18.91 -3.35 -17.10
CA SER A 502 18.97 -2.85 -15.73
C SER A 502 18.21 -3.75 -14.76
N TYR A 503 18.38 -3.54 -13.46
CA TYR A 503 17.64 -4.25 -12.41
C TYR A 503 17.46 -3.39 -11.15
N TRP A 504 16.46 -3.77 -10.36
CA TRP A 504 16.16 -3.12 -9.09
C TRP A 504 17.13 -3.58 -8.02
N ILE A 505 17.60 -2.64 -7.20
CA ILE A 505 18.49 -2.92 -6.07
C ILE A 505 17.87 -2.56 -4.72
N ASN A 506 17.12 -1.46 -4.65
CA ASN A 506 16.59 -0.94 -3.39
C ASN A 506 15.46 0.07 -3.61
N GLN A 507 14.69 0.37 -2.56
CA GLN A 507 13.68 1.44 -2.56
C GLN A 507 13.51 2.04 -1.17
N ASP A 508 13.27 3.35 -1.11
CA ASP A 508 12.80 4.07 0.09
C ASP A 508 11.43 4.70 -0.20
N SER A 509 10.89 5.52 0.70
CA SER A 509 9.61 6.21 0.52
C SER A 509 9.59 7.14 -0.71
N THR A 510 10.70 7.79 -1.04
CA THR A 510 10.81 8.88 -2.01
C THR A 510 11.39 8.44 -3.36
N TYR A 511 12.24 7.42 -3.38
CA TYR A 511 13.09 6.99 -4.50
C TYR A 511 13.09 5.47 -4.67
N LYS A 512 13.29 5.05 -5.91
CA LYS A 512 13.68 3.69 -6.29
C LYS A 512 15.06 3.72 -6.92
N TYR A 513 15.88 2.75 -6.54
CA TYR A 513 17.26 2.63 -6.97
C TYR A 513 17.41 1.46 -7.94
N PHE A 514 18.12 1.71 -9.04
CA PHE A 514 18.38 0.74 -10.09
C PHE A 514 19.87 0.69 -10.42
N GLU A 515 20.35 -0.50 -10.74
CA GLU A 515 21.65 -0.70 -11.40
C GLU A 515 21.42 -0.91 -12.89
N VAL A 516 22.09 -0.09 -13.70
CA VAL A 516 22.06 -0.12 -15.16
C VAL A 516 23.39 -0.70 -15.63
N ILE A 517 23.30 -1.76 -16.43
CA ILE A 517 24.44 -2.41 -17.07
C ILE A 517 24.71 -1.68 -18.38
N CYS A 518 25.88 -1.07 -18.48
CA CYS A 518 26.38 -0.39 -19.66
C CYS A 518 27.55 -1.16 -20.25
N VAL A 519 27.71 -1.06 -21.57
CA VAL A 519 28.81 -1.67 -22.32
C VAL A 519 29.49 -0.59 -23.14
N ASP A 520 30.81 -0.60 -23.14
CA ASP A 520 31.63 0.25 -24.00
C ASP A 520 31.82 -0.41 -25.39
N PRO A 521 31.23 0.14 -26.47
CA PRO A 521 31.37 -0.42 -27.81
C PRO A 521 32.75 -0.19 -28.45
N GLN A 522 33.57 0.71 -27.89
CA GLN A 522 34.92 1.00 -28.39
C GLN A 522 35.96 0.03 -27.81
N HIS A 523 35.66 -0.63 -26.69
CA HIS A 523 36.59 -1.52 -26.02
C HIS A 523 36.85 -2.83 -26.80
N LYS A 524 38.13 -3.18 -27.02
CA LYS A 524 38.54 -4.36 -27.81
C LYS A 524 37.95 -5.67 -27.27
N ALA A 525 37.84 -5.84 -25.95
CA ALA A 525 37.26 -7.04 -25.33
C ALA A 525 35.75 -7.22 -25.55
N ILE A 526 35.04 -6.16 -25.96
CA ILE A 526 33.63 -6.21 -26.35
C ILE A 526 33.52 -6.48 -27.85
N ARG A 527 34.31 -5.77 -28.66
CA ARG A 527 34.30 -5.93 -30.13
C ARG A 527 34.69 -7.33 -30.58
N ARG A 528 35.65 -7.96 -29.91
CA ARG A 528 36.14 -9.31 -30.22
C ARG A 528 35.24 -10.44 -29.69
N ASP A 529 34.33 -10.16 -28.75
CA ASP A 529 33.46 -11.20 -28.19
C ASP A 529 32.18 -11.37 -29.02
N ALA A 530 32.09 -12.47 -29.75
CA ALA A 530 30.95 -12.84 -30.61
C ALA A 530 29.60 -12.85 -29.88
N ARG A 531 29.55 -13.00 -28.55
CA ARG A 531 28.30 -13.04 -27.78
C ARG A 531 27.68 -11.65 -27.57
N ILE A 532 28.49 -10.59 -27.58
CA ILE A 532 28.04 -9.22 -27.25
C ILE A 532 28.35 -8.20 -28.35
N ASN A 533 29.26 -8.49 -29.28
CA ASN A 533 29.71 -7.57 -30.32
C ASN A 533 28.56 -6.94 -31.14
N TRP A 534 27.41 -7.61 -31.24
CA TRP A 534 26.18 -7.06 -31.81
C TRP A 534 25.86 -5.66 -31.27
N ILE A 535 26.09 -5.38 -29.98
CA ILE A 535 25.77 -4.09 -29.36
C ILE A 535 26.62 -2.93 -29.90
N CYS A 536 27.76 -3.24 -30.53
CA CYS A 536 28.67 -2.26 -31.11
C CYS A 536 28.13 -1.67 -32.43
N ALA A 537 27.20 -2.36 -33.09
CA ALA A 537 26.64 -1.89 -34.35
C ALA A 537 25.90 -0.54 -34.16
N PRO A 538 26.02 0.41 -35.12
CA PRO A 538 25.40 1.73 -35.00
C PRO A 538 23.88 1.70 -34.76
N VAL A 539 23.19 0.67 -35.27
CA VAL A 539 21.74 0.48 -35.08
C VAL A 539 21.31 0.31 -33.62
N HIS A 540 22.24 0.00 -32.71
CA HIS A 540 21.98 -0.15 -31.28
C HIS A 540 22.30 1.08 -30.43
N LYS A 541 22.68 2.22 -31.04
CA LYS A 541 22.80 3.53 -30.38
C LYS A 541 21.51 3.91 -29.64
N HIS A 542 21.61 4.40 -28.40
CA HIS A 542 20.47 4.88 -27.59
C HIS A 542 19.23 3.97 -27.61
N ARG A 543 19.45 2.66 -27.40
CA ARG A 543 18.37 1.66 -27.34
C ARG A 543 17.39 1.90 -26.19
N GLU A 544 17.86 2.48 -25.09
CA GLU A 544 17.06 2.94 -23.95
C GLU A 544 16.07 4.03 -24.36
N SER A 545 16.51 5.06 -25.10
CA SER A 545 15.65 6.16 -25.57
C SER A 545 14.56 5.68 -26.54
N ARG A 546 14.86 4.63 -27.30
CA ARG A 546 13.91 3.97 -28.24
C ARG A 546 13.04 2.89 -27.58
N GLY A 547 13.25 2.61 -26.30
CA GLY A 547 12.51 1.57 -25.56
C GLY A 547 12.76 0.16 -26.09
N LEU A 548 13.98 -0.15 -26.52
CA LEU A 548 14.41 -1.46 -27.03
C LEU A 548 15.09 -2.34 -25.97
N THR A 549 15.27 -1.83 -24.75
CA THR A 549 15.67 -2.62 -23.57
C THR A 549 14.54 -3.54 -23.14
N ALA A 550 14.82 -4.55 -22.31
CA ALA A 550 13.79 -5.45 -21.79
C ALA A 550 12.67 -4.69 -21.07
N THR A 551 13.05 -3.67 -20.28
CA THR A 551 12.11 -2.78 -19.58
C THR A 551 11.28 -1.95 -20.56
N GLY A 552 11.93 -1.36 -21.57
CA GLY A 552 11.26 -0.56 -22.60
C GLY A 552 10.25 -1.36 -23.42
N LYS A 553 10.63 -2.57 -23.87
CA LYS A 553 9.75 -3.48 -24.61
C LYS A 553 8.52 -3.87 -23.79
N LYS A 554 8.70 -4.21 -22.50
CA LYS A 554 7.59 -4.49 -21.57
C LYS A 554 6.64 -3.30 -21.45
N SER A 555 7.20 -2.09 -21.27
CA SER A 555 6.41 -0.86 -21.14
C SER A 555 5.61 -0.52 -22.40
N ARG A 556 6.11 -0.90 -23.58
CA ARG A 556 5.43 -0.72 -24.88
C ARG A 556 4.35 -1.78 -25.14
N GLY A 557 4.20 -2.77 -24.25
CA GLY A 557 3.31 -3.90 -24.46
C GLY A 557 3.70 -4.77 -25.65
N ILE A 558 5.00 -4.90 -25.95
CA ILE A 558 5.46 -5.77 -27.05
C ILE A 558 5.57 -7.19 -26.50
N ASN A 559 4.63 -8.05 -26.90
CA ASN A 559 4.63 -9.46 -26.55
C ASN A 559 3.81 -10.26 -27.60
N LYS A 560 3.64 -11.56 -27.38
CA LYS A 560 2.92 -12.48 -28.27
C LYS A 560 1.53 -12.82 -27.70
N GLY A 561 0.57 -13.14 -28.59
CA GLY A 561 -0.79 -13.54 -28.25
C GLY A 561 -1.85 -12.47 -28.51
N HIS A 562 -3.12 -12.85 -28.42
CA HIS A 562 -4.27 -12.01 -28.79
C HIS A 562 -4.31 -10.65 -28.07
N ARG A 563 -3.84 -10.59 -26.82
CA ARG A 563 -3.77 -9.35 -26.01
C ARG A 563 -2.80 -8.29 -26.58
N TYR A 564 -1.96 -8.65 -27.54
CA TYR A 564 -0.91 -7.78 -28.09
C TYR A 564 -1.06 -7.48 -29.58
N ASN A 565 -2.21 -7.81 -30.17
CA ASN A 565 -2.49 -7.57 -31.60
C ASN A 565 -2.25 -6.10 -32.00
N ASN A 566 -2.64 -5.16 -31.12
CA ASN A 566 -2.50 -3.71 -31.35
C ASN A 566 -1.13 -3.15 -30.97
N THR A 567 -0.18 -3.95 -30.45
CA THR A 567 1.12 -3.48 -29.95
C THR A 567 2.32 -4.27 -30.44
N LYS A 568 2.14 -5.42 -31.12
CA LYS A 568 3.21 -6.32 -31.60
C LYS A 568 4.35 -5.63 -32.36
N ALA A 569 4.01 -4.77 -33.33
CA ALA A 569 4.98 -3.97 -34.12
C ALA A 569 5.19 -2.55 -33.56
N GLY A 570 4.55 -2.23 -32.43
CA GLY A 570 4.44 -0.89 -31.86
C GLY A 570 3.06 -0.26 -32.12
N ARG A 571 2.45 0.29 -31.06
CA ARG A 571 1.08 0.85 -31.08
C ARG A 571 0.82 1.80 -32.25
N ARG A 572 1.70 2.78 -32.47
CA ARG A 572 1.55 3.76 -33.56
C ARG A 572 1.66 3.12 -34.93
N HIS A 573 2.55 2.16 -35.11
CA HIS A 573 2.73 1.46 -36.40
C HIS A 573 1.51 0.62 -36.74
N THR A 574 1.01 -0.17 -35.78
CA THR A 574 -0.21 -0.96 -35.98
C THR A 574 -1.43 -0.08 -36.25
N TRP A 575 -1.59 1.00 -35.48
CA TRP A 575 -2.67 1.97 -35.69
C TRP A 575 -2.60 2.61 -37.08
N LYS A 576 -1.40 3.00 -37.55
CA LYS A 576 -1.24 3.54 -38.91
C LYS A 576 -1.71 2.52 -39.95
N ARG A 577 -1.22 1.27 -39.89
CA ARG A 577 -1.59 0.21 -40.84
C ARG A 577 -3.10 -0.02 -40.91
N GLN A 578 -3.81 0.04 -39.77
CA GLN A 578 -5.26 -0.17 -39.72
C GLN A 578 -6.07 1.02 -40.25
N ASN A 579 -5.54 2.24 -40.13
CA ASN A 579 -6.25 3.46 -40.55
C ASN A 579 -5.76 4.00 -41.91
N THR A 580 -4.78 3.34 -42.54
CA THR A 580 -4.35 3.67 -43.89
C THR A 580 -5.39 3.18 -44.88
N GLN A 581 -6.01 4.09 -45.62
CA GLN A 581 -6.88 3.75 -46.74
C GLN A 581 -6.02 3.24 -47.91
N SER A 582 -6.26 2.02 -48.36
CA SER A 582 -5.55 1.40 -49.48
C SER A 582 -6.30 1.64 -50.78
N TYR A 583 -5.67 2.36 -51.70
CA TYR A 583 -6.17 2.54 -53.07
C TYR A 583 -5.38 1.63 -54.00
N TRP A 584 -6.01 0.53 -54.39
CA TRP A 584 -5.43 -0.40 -55.37
C TRP A 584 -5.60 0.18 -56.79
N ARG A 585 -4.61 -0.09 -57.65
CA ARG A 585 -4.64 0.34 -59.06
C ARG A 585 -5.82 -0.25 -59.82
N TYR A 586 -6.21 -1.47 -59.45
CA TYR A 586 -7.39 -2.17 -59.93
C TYR A 586 -8.21 -2.60 -58.71
N ARG A 587 -9.51 -2.34 -58.71
CA ARG A 587 -10.42 -2.64 -57.60
C ARG A 587 -11.30 -3.83 -57.92
#